data_AF-A0A1V2PKY1-F1
#
_entry.id   AF-A0A1V2PKY1-F1
#
_cell.length_a   1.000
_cell.length_b   1.000
_cell.length_c   1.000
_cell.angle_alpha   90.00
_cell.angle_beta   90.00
_cell.angle_gamma   90.00
#
_symmetry.space_group_name_H-M   'P 1'
#
loop_
_entity.id
_entity.type
_entity.pdbx_description
1 polymer ?
#
loop_
_entity_poly.entity_id
_entity_poly.type
_entity_poly.pdbx_seq_one_letter_code
_entity_poly.pdbx_strand_id
1 'polypeptide(L)'
;MADKQKAGAFDIRVVIAALIGVYGLVLTILGIIADPAEVAKADGLNINLWGGIGMLVFAALFVLWSRLRPIVVPADPDKTPAD
;
A
#
# COMPACT_ATOMS: atom_id res chain seq x y z
N MET A 1 31.74 4.26 10.87
CA MET A 1 30.29 4.05 11.10
C MET A 1 29.72 3.59 9.78
N ALA A 2 29.32 2.31 9.68
CA ALA A 2 28.88 1.75 8.40
C ALA A 2 27.61 2.47 7.91
N ASP A 3 27.67 3.02 6.69
CA ASP A 3 26.54 3.67 6.02
C ASP A 3 25.38 2.68 5.89
N LYS A 4 24.34 2.87 6.70
CA LYS A 4 23.07 2.15 6.56
C LYS A 4 22.31 2.73 5.38
N GLN A 5 22.56 2.20 4.19
CA GLN A 5 21.74 2.51 3.04
C GLN A 5 20.37 1.83 3.23
N LYS A 6 19.35 2.61 3.57
CA LYS A 6 17.96 2.11 3.52
C LYS A 6 17.67 1.83 2.04
N ALA A 7 17.46 0.57 1.68
CA ALA A 7 16.81 0.22 0.41
C ALA A 7 15.31 0.57 0.43
N GLY A 8 14.94 1.67 1.08
CA GLY A 8 13.59 1.93 1.57
C GLY A 8 12.62 2.37 0.48
N ALA A 9 13.10 2.81 -0.68
CA ALA A 9 12.24 3.23 -1.79
C ALA A 9 11.66 2.05 -2.59
N PHE A 10 12.25 0.85 -2.49
CA PHE A 10 11.84 -0.35 -3.25
C PHE A 10 11.30 -1.48 -2.35
N ASP A 11 10.73 -1.16 -1.20
CA ASP A 11 9.98 -2.15 -0.41
C ASP A 11 8.66 -2.48 -1.14
N ILE A 12 8.52 -3.73 -1.60
CA ILE A 12 7.34 -4.20 -2.31
C ILE A 12 6.04 -3.96 -1.52
N ARG A 13 6.10 -3.94 -0.18
CA ARG A 13 4.93 -3.67 0.66
C ARG A 13 4.42 -2.24 0.48
N VAL A 14 5.31 -1.27 0.29
CA VAL A 14 4.94 0.12 0.04
C VAL A 14 4.35 0.28 -1.35
N VAL A 15 4.92 -0.39 -2.36
CA VAL A 15 4.38 -0.39 -3.74
C VAL A 15 2.98 -1.01 -3.77
N ILE A 16 2.79 -2.19 -3.15
CA ILE A 16 1.48 -2.84 -3.04
C ILE A 16 0.50 -1.94 -2.30
N ALA A 17 0.88 -1.37 -1.16
CA ALA A 17 0.02 -0.49 -0.39
C ALA A 17 -0.40 0.76 -1.18
N ALA A 18 0.51 1.35 -1.97
CA ALA A 18 0.20 2.50 -2.81
C ALA A 18 -0.80 2.15 -3.91
N LEU A 19 -0.57 1.07 -4.66
CA LEU A 19 -1.46 0.63 -5.75
C LEU A 19 -2.86 0.28 -5.23
N ILE A 20 -2.92 -0.55 -4.17
CA ILE A 20 -4.18 -0.92 -3.52
C ILE A 20 -4.85 0.29 -2.89
N GLY A 21 -4.09 1.17 -2.23
CA GLY A 21 -4.62 2.38 -1.60
C GLY A 21 -5.23 3.35 -2.60
N VAL A 22 -4.59 3.59 -3.74
CA VAL A 22 -5.12 4.46 -4.80
C VAL A 22 -6.41 3.89 -5.38
N TYR A 23 -6.44 2.60 -5.73
CA TYR A 23 -7.66 1.99 -6.26
C TYR A 23 -8.78 1.93 -5.20
N GLY A 24 -8.44 1.63 -3.95
CA GLY A 24 -9.38 1.64 -2.83
C GLY A 24 -9.96 3.02 -2.56
N LEU A 25 -9.17 4.09 -2.72
CA LEU A 25 -9.64 5.46 -2.65
C LEU A 25 -10.65 5.77 -3.77
N VAL A 26 -10.34 5.37 -5.01
CA VAL A 26 -11.27 5.53 -6.15
C VAL A 26 -12.59 4.81 -5.87
N LEU A 27 -12.55 3.54 -5.44
CA LEU A 27 -13.75 2.78 -5.11
C LEU A 27 -14.55 3.39 -3.96
N THR A 28 -13.87 3.90 -2.94
CA THR A 28 -14.53 4.57 -1.81
C THR A 28 -15.27 5.82 -2.29
N ILE A 29 -14.65 6.64 -3.14
CA ILE A 29 -15.29 7.83 -3.73
C ILE A 29 -16.50 7.42 -4.57
N LEU A 30 -16.33 6.45 -5.48
CA LEU A 30 -17.41 5.93 -6.33
C LEU A 30 -18.55 5.34 -5.49
N GLY A 31 -18.23 4.71 -4.36
CA GLY A 31 -19.20 4.23 -3.39
C GLY A 31 -19.96 5.36 -2.72
N ILE A 32 -19.29 6.42 -2.26
CA ILE A 32 -19.92 7.57 -1.60
C ILE A 32 -20.90 8.30 -2.53
N ILE A 33 -20.56 8.43 -3.82
CA ILE A 33 -21.41 9.11 -4.81
C ILE A 33 -22.29 8.15 -5.62
N ALA A 34 -22.41 6.89 -5.19
CA ALA A 34 -23.13 5.86 -5.93
C ALA A 34 -24.62 6.19 -6.07
N ASP A 35 -25.15 5.97 -7.27
CA ASP A 35 -26.60 6.06 -7.53
C ASP A 35 -27.32 4.89 -6.83
N PRO A 36 -28.43 5.14 -6.11
CA PRO A 36 -29.26 4.08 -5.54
C PRO A 36 -29.63 2.96 -6.52
N ALA A 37 -29.83 3.27 -7.80
CA ALA A 37 -30.13 2.27 -8.83
C ALA A 37 -28.96 1.29 -9.05
N GLU A 38 -27.71 1.74 -8.93
CA GLU A 38 -26.53 0.88 -9.01
C GLU A 38 -26.39 0.01 -7.76
N VAL A 39 -26.64 0.58 -6.58
CA VAL A 39 -26.60 -0.14 -5.31
C VAL A 39 -27.68 -1.23 -5.23
N ALA A 40 -28.86 -0.96 -5.80
CA ALA A 40 -29.96 -1.93 -5.88
C ALA A 40 -29.61 -3.20 -6.70
N LYS A 41 -28.69 -3.10 -7.68
CA LYS A 41 -28.22 -4.27 -8.44
C LYS A 41 -27.48 -5.29 -7.57
N ALA A 42 -27.00 -4.86 -6.41
CA ALA A 42 -26.28 -5.67 -5.43
C ALA A 42 -27.10 -5.86 -4.13
N ASP A 43 -28.42 -5.98 -4.23
CA ASP A 43 -29.33 -6.20 -3.09
C ASP A 43 -29.19 -5.11 -2.01
N GLY A 44 -28.99 -3.86 -2.43
CA GLY A 44 -28.80 -2.74 -1.52
C GLY A 44 -27.39 -2.61 -0.95
N LEU A 45 -26.46 -3.50 -1.29
CA LEU A 45 -25.07 -3.43 -0.84
C LEU A 45 -24.24 -2.55 -1.77
N ASN A 46 -23.63 -1.53 -1.21
CA ASN A 46 -22.68 -0.70 -1.94
C ASN A 46 -21.31 -1.40 -2.02
N ILE A 47 -21.14 -2.25 -3.04
CA ILE A 47 -19.93 -3.07 -3.23
C ILE A 47 -18.68 -2.18 -3.36
N ASN A 48 -18.78 -1.06 -4.09
CA ASN A 48 -17.67 -0.13 -4.27
C ASN A 48 -17.21 0.46 -2.93
N LEU A 49 -18.15 0.86 -2.08
CA LEU A 49 -17.84 1.42 -0.77
C LEU A 49 -17.18 0.38 0.15
N TRP A 50 -17.79 -0.79 0.31
CA TRP A 50 -17.26 -1.84 1.18
C TRP A 50 -15.90 -2.36 0.69
N GLY A 51 -15.75 -2.57 -0.61
CA GLY A 51 -14.48 -2.97 -1.23
C GLY A 51 -13.42 -1.89 -1.05
N GLY A 52 -13.75 -0.63 -1.31
CA GLY A 52 -12.86 0.51 -1.12
C GLY A 52 -12.37 0.65 0.32
N ILE A 53 -13.27 0.58 1.30
CA ILE A 53 -12.92 0.60 2.72
C ILE A 53 -12.01 -0.57 3.09
N GLY A 54 -12.35 -1.80 2.66
CA GLY A 54 -11.52 -2.98 2.92
C GLY A 54 -10.10 -2.84 2.35
N MET A 55 -9.99 -2.30 1.14
CA MET A 55 -8.70 -2.02 0.49
C MET A 55 -7.89 -0.95 1.23
N LEU A 56 -8.53 0.12 1.69
CA LEU A 56 -7.86 1.18 2.46
C LEU A 56 -7.33 0.66 3.80
N VAL A 57 -8.12 -0.15 4.50
CA VAL A 57 -7.67 -0.82 5.74
C VAL A 57 -6.47 -1.72 5.45
N PHE A 58 -6.53 -2.55 4.41
CA PHE A 58 -5.42 -3.41 4.02
C PHE A 58 -4.15 -2.63 3.67
N ALA A 59 -4.27 -1.56 2.89
CA ALA A 59 -3.15 -0.68 2.55
C ALA A 59 -2.53 -0.03 3.80
N ALA A 60 -3.36 0.46 4.73
CA ALA A 60 -2.89 1.04 5.99
C ALA A 60 -2.12 0.02 6.83
N LEU A 61 -2.58 -1.23 6.90
CA LEU A 61 -1.89 -2.32 7.58
C LEU A 61 -0.52 -2.62 6.94
N PHE A 62 -0.42 -2.61 5.60
CA PHE A 62 0.85 -2.82 4.91
C PHE A 62 1.86 -1.70 5.15
N VAL A 63 1.41 -0.43 5.11
CA VAL A 63 2.26 0.72 5.44
C VAL A 63 2.73 0.64 6.89
N LEU A 64 1.83 0.33 7.82
CA LEU A 64 2.16 0.16 9.23
C LEU A 64 3.19 -0.97 9.41
N TRP A 65 2.99 -2.11 8.76
CA TRP A 65 3.94 -3.23 8.84
C TRP A 65 5.31 -2.91 8.24
N SER A 66 5.36 -2.21 7.10
CA SER A 66 6.63 -1.75 6.52
C SER A 66 7.37 -0.78 7.46
N ARG A 67 6.64 0.11 8.13
CA ARG A 67 7.18 1.01 9.17
C ARG A 67 7.70 0.28 10.40
N LEU A 68 6.96 -0.71 10.90
CA LEU A 68 7.33 -1.48 12.09
C LEU A 68 8.47 -2.47 11.84
N ARG A 69 8.60 -2.98 10.60
CA ARG A 69 9.63 -3.97 10.23
C ARG A 69 10.38 -3.55 8.95
N PRO A 70 11.25 -2.54 9.02
CA PRO A 70 11.99 -2.04 7.86
C PRO A 70 13.03 -3.06 7.36
N ILE A 71 13.15 -3.19 6.04
CA ILE A 71 14.19 -4.03 5.41
C ILE A 71 15.50 -3.23 5.36
N VAL A 72 16.57 -3.81 5.88
CA VAL A 72 17.91 -3.22 5.88
C VAL A 72 18.77 -4.00 4.89
N VAL A 73 19.38 -3.30 3.93
CA VAL A 73 20.37 -3.90 3.03
C VAL A 73 21.76 -3.66 3.64
N PRO A 74 22.56 -4.70 3.89
CA PRO A 74 23.95 -4.54 4.33
C PRO A 74 24.77 -3.77 3.30
N ALA A 75 25.62 -2.85 3.76
CA ALA A 75 26.61 -2.21 2.89
C ALA A 75 27.66 -3.26 2.50
N ASP A 76 27.91 -3.37 1.20
CA ASP A 76 28.86 -4.32 0.60
C ASP A 76 30.28 -4.08 1.15
N PRO A 77 30.93 -5.06 1.83
CA PRO A 77 32.26 -4.89 2.38
C PRO A 77 33.38 -4.90 1.33
N ASP A 78 33.13 -5.29 0.08
CA ASP A 78 34.18 -5.49 -0.94
C ASP A 78 34.57 -4.24 -1.76
N LYS A 79 34.46 -3.05 -1.17
CA LYS A 79 35.13 -1.85 -1.70
C LYS A 79 36.54 -1.75 -1.12
N THR A 80 37.37 -2.76 -1.36
CA THR A 80 38.82 -2.60 -1.21
C THR A 80 39.28 -1.72 -2.37
N PRO A 81 39.83 -0.51 -2.13
CA PRO A 81 40.48 0.25 -3.20
C PRO A 81 41.58 -0.66 -3.76
N ALA A 82 41.48 -0.99 -5.05
CA ALA A 82 42.58 -1.63 -5.74
C ALA A 82 43.71 -0.59 -5.81
N ASP A 83 44.68 -0.74 -4.91
CA ASP A 83 46.00 -0.10 -5.01
C ASP A 83 46.80 -0.77 -6.14
#